data_AF-A0A2D4IJ69-F1
#
_entry.id   AF-A0A2D4IJ69-F1
#
_cell.length_a   1.000
_cell.length_b   1.000
_cell.length_c   1.000
_cell.angle_alpha   90.00
_cell.angle_beta   90.00
_cell.angle_gamma   90.00
#
_symmetry.space_group_name_H-M   'P 1'
#
loop_
_entity.id
_entity.type
_entity.pdbx_description
1 polymer ?
#
loop_
_entity_poly.entity_id
_entity_poly.type
_entity_poly.pdbx_seq_one_letter_code
_entity_poly.pdbx_strand_id
1 'polypeptide(L)'
;VARSLVSGGKSFPEGPTHMLPLLMRALPGVDPNDFSKCMITFQFIATFSTLVPLVDCSSVLQERNDLTEVERELCSATAEFEDFVLQFMDRCFGLIESSTLEQTREETETEKMTHLESLVELGLSSTYNTILTQCSKDIFKVALDKVFNFAVSNIFETRVAGRMVADMCRAAVKCCPEKSLKLFVPHCCSVITHLTLNDDVLHDEELDKELLWNLQLLSEITRVDGKRLLPYREQLLKILQRTLHLTCKQGYILSCNLLHHLLRSTTLIYPTEYCSVPGGFDKPVSEYFPIKDWG
;
A
#
# COMPACT_ATOMS: atom_id res chain seq x y z
N VAL A 1 2.98 19.45 -17.27
CA VAL A 1 4.45 19.51 -17.25
C VAL A 1 5.07 18.14 -16.97
N ALA A 2 4.61 17.38 -15.97
CA ALA A 2 5.19 16.08 -15.60
C ALA A 2 5.46 15.15 -16.80
N ARG A 3 4.45 14.88 -17.63
CA ARG A 3 4.61 14.05 -18.85
C ARG A 3 5.70 14.54 -19.79
N SER A 4 5.71 15.83 -20.11
CA SER A 4 6.73 16.44 -20.97
C SER A 4 8.13 16.41 -20.35
N LEU A 5 8.22 16.45 -19.01
CA LEU A 5 9.50 16.35 -18.30
C LEU A 5 10.07 14.94 -18.41
N VAL A 6 9.25 13.90 -18.17
CA VAL A 6 9.70 12.51 -18.12
C VAL A 6 9.86 11.85 -19.49
N SER A 7 9.12 12.27 -20.51
CA SER A 7 9.34 11.80 -21.89
C SER A 7 10.62 12.37 -22.51
N GLY A 8 11.12 13.48 -21.95
CA GLY A 8 12.14 14.30 -22.61
C GLY A 8 11.66 14.85 -23.96
N GLY A 9 12.57 15.49 -24.67
CA GLY A 9 12.30 15.96 -26.03
C GLY A 9 13.57 16.38 -26.75
N LYS A 10 13.46 16.64 -28.06
CA LYS A 10 14.62 17.06 -28.88
C LYS A 10 15.32 18.31 -28.34
N SER A 11 14.55 19.21 -27.73
CA SER A 11 15.06 20.49 -27.20
C SER A 11 15.43 20.44 -25.71
N PHE A 12 15.05 19.37 -25.01
CA PHE A 12 15.32 19.20 -23.58
C PHE A 12 15.45 17.71 -23.24
N PRO A 13 16.51 17.04 -23.73
CA PRO A 13 16.73 15.62 -23.51
C PRO A 13 17.05 15.29 -22.05
N GLU A 14 17.63 16.21 -21.29
CA GLU A 14 17.95 16.06 -19.87
C GLU A 14 16.74 16.10 -18.93
N GLY A 15 15.55 16.47 -19.41
CA GLY A 15 14.35 16.57 -18.56
C GLY A 15 14.08 15.39 -17.61
N PRO A 16 14.19 14.13 -18.05
CA PRO A 16 13.96 12.97 -17.21
C PRO A 16 14.96 12.85 -16.04
N THR A 17 16.19 13.37 -16.16
CA THR A 17 17.21 13.23 -15.10
C THR A 17 16.83 14.01 -13.84
N HIS A 18 15.97 15.01 -13.97
CA HIS A 18 15.46 15.78 -12.84
C HIS A 18 14.36 15.07 -12.04
N MET A 19 13.75 14.01 -12.58
CA MET A 19 12.57 13.38 -11.99
C MET A 19 12.86 12.82 -10.59
N LEU A 20 13.86 11.95 -10.46
CA LEU A 20 14.17 11.31 -9.18
C LEU A 20 14.69 12.31 -8.13
N PRO A 21 15.60 13.25 -8.44
CA PRO A 21 15.97 14.32 -7.52
C PRO A 21 14.78 15.14 -7.02
N LEU A 22 13.80 15.42 -7.88
CA LEU A 22 12.59 16.13 -7.48
C LEU A 22 11.70 15.29 -6.57
N LEU A 23 11.51 14.00 -6.87
CA LEU A 23 10.77 13.06 -6.03
C LEU A 23 11.39 12.97 -4.62
N MET A 24 12.70 12.75 -4.54
CA MET A 24 13.43 12.64 -3.27
C MET A 24 13.31 13.92 -2.43
N ARG A 25 13.47 15.08 -3.07
CA ARG A 25 13.34 16.39 -2.39
C ARG A 25 11.90 16.73 -1.99
N ALA A 26 10.90 16.11 -2.61
CA ALA A 26 9.49 16.32 -2.26
C ALA A 26 9.04 15.49 -1.04
N LEU A 27 9.77 14.42 -0.67
CA LEU A 27 9.40 13.52 0.44
C LEU A 27 9.12 14.23 1.78
N PRO A 28 9.88 15.27 2.21
CA PRO A 28 9.56 16.02 3.43
C PRO A 28 8.25 16.82 3.37
N GLY A 29 7.58 16.85 2.21
CA GLY A 29 6.25 17.41 2.07
C GLY A 29 5.14 16.49 2.58
N VAL A 30 5.39 15.19 2.76
CA VAL A 30 4.51 14.30 3.53
C VAL A 30 4.68 14.65 5.00
N ASP A 31 3.87 15.60 5.46
CA ASP A 31 4.03 16.27 6.75
C ASP A 31 2.66 16.35 7.46
N PRO A 32 2.52 15.81 8.68
CA PRO A 32 1.28 15.90 9.45
C PRO A 32 0.88 17.34 9.80
N ASN A 33 1.82 18.28 9.83
CA ASN A 33 1.55 19.65 10.25
C ASN A 33 1.00 20.53 9.12
N ASP A 34 1.15 20.11 7.87
CA ASP A 34 0.71 20.87 6.70
C ASP A 34 -0.08 19.96 5.74
N PHE A 35 -1.37 19.84 6.01
CA PHE A 35 -2.30 19.06 5.20
C PHE A 35 -2.27 19.47 3.72
N SER A 36 -2.24 20.77 3.44
CA SER A 36 -2.28 21.27 2.05
C SER A 36 -1.03 20.83 1.29
N LYS A 37 0.15 20.99 1.90
CA LYS A 37 1.42 20.54 1.33
C LYS A 37 1.45 19.02 1.18
N CYS A 38 1.00 18.28 2.20
CA CYS A 38 0.94 16.82 2.18
C CYS A 38 0.11 16.28 1.01
N MET A 39 -1.07 16.85 0.77
CA MET A 39 -1.92 16.45 -0.36
C MET A 39 -1.30 16.75 -1.72
N ILE A 40 -0.66 17.92 -1.87
CA ILE A 40 0.05 18.26 -3.12
C ILE A 40 1.26 17.35 -3.33
N THR A 41 1.99 16.99 -2.26
CA THR A 41 3.11 16.05 -2.32
C THR A 41 2.64 14.66 -2.73
N PHE A 42 1.55 14.13 -2.16
CA PHE A 42 0.95 12.87 -2.60
C PHE A 42 0.58 12.90 -4.08
N GLN A 43 -0.14 13.94 -4.51
CA GLN A 43 -0.51 14.09 -5.92
C GLN A 43 0.72 14.19 -6.83
N PHE A 44 1.74 14.93 -6.42
CA PHE A 44 3.00 15.07 -7.16
C PHE A 44 3.69 13.71 -7.33
N ILE A 45 3.91 12.99 -6.23
CA ILE A 45 4.55 11.67 -6.24
C ILE A 45 3.75 10.70 -7.10
N ALA A 46 2.43 10.58 -6.86
CA ALA A 46 1.57 9.68 -7.63
C ALA A 46 1.65 9.98 -9.14
N THR A 47 1.60 11.26 -9.52
CA THR A 47 1.68 11.66 -10.93
C THR A 47 3.00 11.23 -11.57
N PHE A 48 4.13 11.46 -10.92
CA PHE A 48 5.42 11.05 -11.47
C PHE A 48 5.60 9.53 -11.49
N SER A 49 5.17 8.82 -10.43
CA SER A 49 5.23 7.37 -10.38
C SER A 49 4.36 6.71 -11.46
N THR A 50 3.18 7.26 -11.81
CA THR A 50 2.38 6.69 -12.92
C THR A 50 3.06 6.73 -14.28
N LEU A 51 4.04 7.63 -14.46
CA LEU A 51 4.69 7.87 -15.75
C LEU A 51 6.05 7.15 -15.86
N VAL A 52 6.51 6.52 -14.78
CA VAL A 52 7.87 5.98 -14.71
C VAL A 52 7.83 4.57 -14.10
N PRO A 53 8.24 3.54 -14.85
CA PRO A 53 8.57 2.25 -14.27
C PRO A 53 9.70 2.40 -13.25
N LEU A 54 9.38 2.18 -11.97
CA LEU A 54 10.32 2.19 -10.85
C LEU A 54 11.07 0.86 -10.81
N VAL A 55 11.93 0.65 -11.81
CA VAL A 55 12.73 -0.56 -11.99
C VAL A 55 14.20 -0.16 -11.95
N ASP A 56 14.98 -0.79 -11.08
CA ASP A 56 16.42 -0.59 -11.08
C ASP A 56 17.05 -1.27 -12.30
N CYS A 57 17.59 -0.46 -13.20
CA CYS A 57 18.35 -0.89 -14.37
C CYS A 57 19.80 -0.38 -14.35
N SER A 58 20.35 -0.06 -13.17
CA SER A 58 21.71 0.43 -13.00
C SER A 58 22.78 -0.59 -13.41
N SER A 59 22.47 -1.90 -13.34
CA SER A 59 23.34 -2.98 -13.80
C SER A 59 23.62 -2.96 -15.30
N VAL A 60 22.73 -2.38 -16.11
CA VAL A 60 22.86 -2.30 -17.58
C VAL A 60 24.12 -1.55 -18.00
N LEU A 61 24.63 -0.66 -17.15
CA LEU A 61 25.85 0.10 -17.37
C LEU A 61 27.09 -0.79 -17.59
N GLN A 62 27.05 -2.04 -17.11
CA GLN A 62 28.13 -3.02 -17.28
C GLN A 62 27.93 -3.92 -18.52
N GLU A 63 26.69 -4.01 -19.02
CA GLU A 63 26.29 -4.94 -20.08
C GLU A 63 26.19 -4.28 -21.45
N ARG A 64 25.86 -2.98 -21.49
CA ARG A 64 25.61 -2.21 -22.71
C ARG A 64 26.59 -1.06 -22.88
N ASN A 65 27.16 -0.94 -24.09
CA ASN A 65 28.05 0.15 -24.50
C ASN A 65 27.37 1.16 -25.44
N ASP A 66 26.12 0.92 -25.83
CA ASP A 66 25.34 1.69 -26.80
C ASP A 66 24.44 2.76 -26.16
N LEU A 67 24.72 3.16 -24.93
CA LEU A 67 23.94 4.14 -24.17
C LEU A 67 24.41 5.58 -24.45
N THR A 68 23.47 6.50 -24.61
CA THR A 68 23.74 7.94 -24.57
C THR A 68 24.16 8.39 -23.17
N GLU A 69 24.79 9.56 -23.06
CA GLU A 69 25.20 10.10 -21.76
C GLU A 69 24.02 10.30 -20.80
N VAL A 70 22.88 10.78 -21.33
CA VAL A 70 21.63 10.95 -20.55
C VAL A 70 21.08 9.61 -20.09
N GLU A 71 21.04 8.60 -20.95
CA GLU A 71 20.57 7.26 -20.55
C GLU A 71 21.48 6.63 -19.50
N ARG A 72 22.79 6.86 -19.60
CA ARG A 72 23.77 6.40 -18.62
C ARG A 72 23.52 7.03 -17.25
N GLU A 73 23.27 8.33 -17.22
CA GLU A 73 22.90 9.06 -15.99
C GLU A 73 21.57 8.54 -15.42
N LEU A 74 20.55 8.36 -16.27
CA LEU A 74 19.24 7.83 -15.85
C LEU A 74 19.35 6.42 -15.26
N CYS A 75 20.04 5.50 -15.94
CA CYS A 75 20.26 4.15 -15.45
C CYS A 75 21.03 4.17 -14.13
N SER A 76 22.02 5.05 -13.98
CA SER A 76 22.73 5.17 -12.71
C SER A 76 21.80 5.65 -11.58
N ALA A 77 20.89 6.58 -11.88
CA ALA A 77 19.95 7.11 -10.89
C ALA A 77 18.90 6.08 -10.45
N THR A 78 18.53 5.09 -11.29
CA THR A 78 17.50 4.10 -10.92
C THR A 78 17.88 3.24 -9.71
N ALA A 79 19.16 3.18 -9.33
CA ALA A 79 19.61 2.51 -8.12
C ALA A 79 18.99 3.10 -6.85
N GLU A 80 18.61 4.38 -6.86
CA GLU A 80 17.98 5.05 -5.71
C GLU A 80 16.45 4.83 -5.63
N PHE A 81 15.84 4.05 -6.54
CA PHE A 81 14.39 3.81 -6.48
C PHE A 81 13.96 3.03 -5.24
N GLU A 82 14.74 2.05 -4.78
CA GLU A 82 14.44 1.35 -3.53
C GLU A 82 14.45 2.34 -2.35
N ASP A 83 15.50 3.15 -2.24
CA ASP A 83 15.63 4.17 -1.20
C ASP A 83 14.48 5.16 -1.23
N PHE A 84 14.05 5.61 -2.42
CA PHE A 84 12.89 6.47 -2.58
C PHE A 84 11.61 5.84 -2.00
N VAL A 85 11.33 4.59 -2.37
CA VAL A 85 10.12 3.88 -1.90
C VAL A 85 10.16 3.69 -0.39
N LEU A 86 11.30 3.27 0.17
CA LEU A 86 11.43 3.03 1.61
C LEU A 86 11.34 4.33 2.41
N GLN A 87 11.98 5.40 1.96
CA GLN A 87 11.90 6.71 2.62
C GLN A 87 10.48 7.29 2.53
N PHE A 88 9.78 7.12 1.40
CA PHE A 88 8.36 7.47 1.29
C PHE A 88 7.51 6.72 2.31
N MET A 89 7.75 5.41 2.47
CA MET A 89 7.04 4.60 3.47
C MET A 89 7.31 5.09 4.89
N ASP A 90 8.56 5.43 5.23
CA ASP A 90 8.90 5.97 6.56
C ASP A 90 8.17 7.29 6.85
N ARG A 91 8.03 8.17 5.83
CA ARG A 91 7.22 9.39 5.96
C ARG A 91 5.74 9.08 6.16
N CYS A 92 5.21 8.09 5.45
CA CYS A 92 3.82 7.65 5.63
C CYS A 92 3.58 7.05 7.02
N PHE A 93 4.53 6.26 7.54
CA PHE A 93 4.42 5.68 8.88
C PHE A 93 4.44 6.76 9.95
N GLY A 94 5.37 7.72 9.87
CA GLY A 94 5.37 8.86 10.80
C GLY A 94 4.08 9.70 10.72
N LEU A 95 3.53 9.88 9.51
CA LEU A 95 2.23 10.55 9.33
C LEU A 95 1.09 9.77 10.03
N ILE A 96 1.05 8.44 9.88
CA ILE A 96 0.05 7.58 10.52
C ILE A 96 0.17 7.62 12.04
N GLU A 97 1.39 7.49 12.58
CA GLU A 97 1.65 7.54 14.02
C GLU A 97 1.22 8.88 14.63
N SER A 98 1.40 9.99 13.91
CA SER A 98 0.91 11.31 14.34
C SER A 98 -0.59 11.54 14.14
N SER A 99 -1.28 10.68 13.38
CA SER A 99 -2.71 10.76 13.08
C SER A 99 -3.56 9.87 14.00
N THR A 100 -2.98 9.26 15.03
CA THR A 100 -3.72 8.43 15.97
C THR A 100 -4.74 9.26 16.76
N LEU A 101 -5.96 8.75 16.93
CA LEU A 101 -6.97 9.38 17.77
C LEU A 101 -6.49 9.48 19.22
N GLU A 102 -6.17 10.70 19.66
CA GLU A 102 -6.03 11.01 21.08
C GLU A 102 -7.42 11.26 21.68
N GLN A 103 -7.87 10.38 22.58
CA GLN A 103 -9.12 10.59 23.31
C GLN A 103 -8.96 11.77 24.28
N THR A 104 -9.39 12.95 23.86
CA THR A 104 -9.33 14.20 24.66
C THR A 104 -10.56 14.41 25.55
N ARG A 105 -11.60 13.55 25.41
CA ARG A 105 -12.85 13.61 26.20
C ARG A 105 -13.30 12.20 26.57
N GLU A 106 -13.58 11.99 27.85
CA GLU A 106 -13.99 10.70 28.41
C GLU A 106 -15.46 10.34 28.09
N GLU A 107 -16.30 11.33 27.76
CA GLU A 107 -17.76 11.16 27.65
C GLU A 107 -18.32 11.01 26.23
N THR A 108 -17.55 11.35 25.20
CA THR A 108 -17.97 11.18 23.80
C THR A 108 -16.81 10.66 22.99
N GLU A 109 -16.87 9.39 22.59
CA GLU A 109 -16.06 8.90 21.48
C GLU A 109 -16.34 9.78 20.27
N THR A 110 -15.33 10.47 19.74
CA THR A 110 -15.45 11.14 18.44
C THR A 110 -15.59 10.04 17.38
N GLU A 111 -16.82 9.62 17.10
CA GLU A 111 -17.11 8.37 16.39
C GLU A 111 -16.64 8.34 14.92
N LYS A 112 -16.23 9.47 14.33
CA LYS A 112 -16.02 9.60 12.89
C LYS A 112 -14.70 10.29 12.55
N MET A 113 -13.97 9.64 11.64
CA MET A 113 -12.85 10.23 10.91
C MET A 113 -13.29 11.56 10.28
N THR A 114 -12.49 12.60 10.48
CA THR A 114 -12.75 13.91 9.90
C THR A 114 -12.60 13.86 8.38
N HIS A 115 -13.19 14.82 7.69
CA HIS A 115 -13.03 14.93 6.22
C HIS A 115 -11.55 15.10 5.83
N LEU A 116 -10.76 15.80 6.64
CA LEU A 116 -9.33 16.00 6.39
C LEU A 116 -8.57 14.67 6.50
N GLU A 117 -8.75 13.94 7.60
CA GLU A 117 -8.13 12.62 7.78
C GLU A 117 -8.48 11.67 6.64
N SER A 118 -9.76 11.63 6.22
CA SER A 118 -10.19 10.75 5.13
C SER A 118 -9.55 11.13 3.78
N LEU A 119 -9.28 12.42 3.54
CA LEU A 119 -8.53 12.85 2.37
C LEU A 119 -7.05 12.44 2.45
N VAL A 120 -6.43 12.53 3.64
CA VAL A 120 -5.05 12.05 3.85
C VAL A 120 -4.95 10.55 3.60
N GLU A 121 -5.87 9.76 4.18
CA GLU A 121 -5.98 8.31 3.96
C GLU A 121 -6.06 7.98 2.47
N LEU A 122 -6.95 8.66 1.73
CA LEU A 122 -7.13 8.44 0.30
C LEU A 122 -5.86 8.81 -0.49
N GLY A 123 -5.25 9.97 -0.18
CA GLY A 123 -4.02 10.42 -0.83
C GLY A 123 -2.85 9.47 -0.60
N LEU A 124 -2.68 9.02 0.64
CA LEU A 124 -1.65 8.07 1.05
C LEU A 124 -1.85 6.71 0.37
N SER A 125 -3.04 6.12 0.47
CA SER A 125 -3.32 4.79 -0.12
C SER A 125 -3.21 4.83 -1.65
N SER A 126 -3.72 5.88 -2.30
CA SER A 126 -3.65 6.05 -3.76
C SER A 126 -2.20 6.19 -4.23
N THR A 127 -1.40 7.01 -3.54
CA THR A 127 0.01 7.24 -3.89
C THR A 127 0.83 5.98 -3.67
N TYR A 128 0.65 5.31 -2.53
CA TYR A 128 1.36 4.06 -2.23
C TYR A 128 0.98 2.95 -3.22
N ASN A 129 -0.30 2.78 -3.52
CA ASN A 129 -0.75 1.82 -4.54
C ASN A 129 -0.12 2.11 -5.90
N THR A 130 -0.04 3.38 -6.29
CA THR A 130 0.58 3.80 -7.55
C THR A 130 2.08 3.47 -7.59
N ILE A 131 2.80 3.69 -6.49
CA ILE A 131 4.21 3.33 -6.39
C ILE A 131 4.38 1.82 -6.54
N LEU A 132 3.59 1.02 -5.81
CA LEU A 132 3.72 -0.43 -5.85
C LEU A 132 3.40 -1.02 -7.21
N THR A 133 2.36 -0.52 -7.90
CA THR A 133 2.02 -1.02 -9.24
C THR A 133 3.02 -0.61 -10.31
N GLN A 134 3.93 0.34 -10.02
CA GLN A 134 4.94 0.80 -10.96
C GLN A 134 6.33 0.29 -10.61
N CYS A 135 6.51 -0.40 -9.48
CA CYS A 135 7.81 -0.90 -9.05
C CYS A 135 8.10 -2.33 -9.52
N SER A 136 9.40 -2.66 -9.59
CA SER A 136 9.84 -4.03 -9.86
C SER A 136 9.47 -4.99 -8.73
N LYS A 137 9.48 -6.30 -9.02
CA LYS A 137 9.24 -7.34 -8.00
C LYS A 137 10.23 -7.29 -6.83
N ASP A 138 11.46 -6.83 -7.07
CA ASP A 138 12.50 -6.77 -6.05
C ASP A 138 12.20 -5.64 -5.06
N ILE A 139 11.94 -4.42 -5.57
CA ILE A 139 11.53 -3.28 -4.75
C ILE A 139 10.21 -3.58 -4.02
N PHE A 140 9.24 -4.18 -4.73
CA PHE A 140 7.98 -4.60 -4.13
C PHE A 140 8.18 -5.54 -2.94
N LYS A 141 9.11 -6.48 -3.02
CA LYS A 141 9.36 -7.44 -1.94
C LYS A 141 9.83 -6.74 -0.66
N VAL A 142 10.77 -5.81 -0.79
CA VAL A 142 11.28 -5.04 0.37
C VAL A 142 10.16 -4.15 0.94
N ALA A 143 9.36 -3.52 0.09
CA ALA A 143 8.21 -2.72 0.51
C ALA A 143 7.13 -3.58 1.22
N LEU A 144 6.85 -4.79 0.71
CA LEU A 144 5.92 -5.73 1.32
C LEU A 144 6.38 -6.16 2.72
N ASP A 145 7.65 -6.54 2.86
CA ASP A 145 8.19 -6.94 4.16
C ASP A 145 8.13 -5.78 5.16
N LYS A 146 8.43 -4.55 4.71
CA LYS A 146 8.38 -3.35 5.55
C LYS A 146 6.95 -3.01 6.02
N VAL A 147 5.95 -3.04 5.12
CA VAL A 147 4.55 -2.77 5.51
C VAL A 147 3.95 -3.89 6.35
N PHE A 148 4.30 -5.14 6.07
CA PHE A 148 3.89 -6.29 6.88
C PHE A 148 4.41 -6.15 8.32
N ASN A 149 5.71 -5.92 8.49
CA ASN A 149 6.32 -5.73 9.81
C ASN A 149 5.69 -4.56 10.57
N PHE A 150 5.45 -3.43 9.90
CA PHE A 150 4.79 -2.29 10.53
C PHE A 150 3.37 -2.61 11.01
N ALA A 151 2.59 -3.35 10.21
CA ALA A 151 1.20 -3.71 10.52
C ALA A 151 1.08 -4.76 11.65
N VAL A 152 2.01 -5.70 11.75
CA VAL A 152 1.94 -6.80 12.73
C VAL A 152 2.68 -6.53 14.03
N SER A 153 3.65 -5.60 14.04
CA SER A 153 4.37 -5.20 15.26
C SER A 153 3.67 -4.13 16.09
N ASN A 154 2.56 -3.58 15.59
CA ASN A 154 1.81 -2.50 16.24
C ASN A 154 0.33 -2.87 16.32
N ILE A 155 -0.34 -2.38 17.37
CA ILE A 155 -1.79 -2.47 17.53
C ILE A 155 -2.37 -1.09 17.23
N PHE A 156 -3.07 -0.96 16.11
CA PHE A 156 -3.67 0.31 15.70
C PHE A 156 -5.13 0.40 16.13
N GLU A 157 -5.55 1.61 16.51
CA GLU A 157 -6.97 1.91 16.65
C GLU A 157 -7.67 1.87 15.28
N THR A 158 -8.90 1.39 15.22
CA THR A 158 -9.51 1.02 13.93
C THR A 158 -10.14 2.16 13.11
N ARG A 159 -10.18 3.39 13.62
CA ARG A 159 -10.95 4.49 13.04
C ARG A 159 -10.14 5.32 12.05
N VAL A 160 -8.92 5.70 12.41
CA VAL A 160 -8.06 6.61 11.63
C VAL A 160 -6.77 5.90 11.24
N ALA A 161 -5.87 5.67 12.19
CA ALA A 161 -4.54 5.11 11.94
C ALA A 161 -4.63 3.67 11.39
N GLY A 162 -5.44 2.81 12.02
CA GLY A 162 -5.65 1.44 11.55
C GLY A 162 -6.27 1.40 10.16
N ARG A 163 -7.17 2.33 9.85
CA ARG A 163 -7.75 2.42 8.50
C ARG A 163 -6.70 2.77 7.45
N MET A 164 -5.82 3.74 7.74
CA MET A 164 -4.71 4.11 6.85
C MET A 164 -3.75 2.93 6.63
N VAL A 165 -3.35 2.22 7.69
CA VAL A 165 -2.46 1.05 7.59
C VAL A 165 -3.12 -0.10 6.84
N ALA A 166 -4.38 -0.40 7.13
CA ALA A 166 -5.12 -1.47 6.46
C ALA A 166 -5.25 -1.19 4.95
N ASP A 167 -5.44 0.06 4.56
CA ASP A 167 -5.47 0.47 3.15
C ASP A 167 -4.10 0.42 2.46
N MET A 168 -3.00 0.67 3.19
CA MET A 168 -1.65 0.41 2.67
C MET A 168 -1.42 -1.09 2.46
N CYS A 169 -1.78 -1.92 3.43
CA CYS A 169 -1.67 -3.38 3.33
C CYS A 169 -2.50 -3.91 2.16
N ARG A 170 -3.71 -3.38 1.98
CA ARG A 170 -4.57 -3.69 0.83
C ARG A 170 -3.90 -3.33 -0.49
N ALA A 171 -3.24 -2.17 -0.60
CA ALA A 171 -2.49 -1.81 -1.81
C ALA A 171 -1.40 -2.84 -2.13
N ALA A 172 -0.61 -3.26 -1.14
CA ALA A 172 0.41 -4.29 -1.32
C ALA A 172 -0.18 -5.64 -1.71
N VAL A 173 -1.31 -6.03 -1.12
CA VAL A 173 -2.02 -7.26 -1.46
C VAL A 173 -2.62 -7.22 -2.86
N LYS A 174 -3.17 -6.08 -3.30
CA LYS A 174 -3.66 -5.92 -4.67
C LYS A 174 -2.55 -6.01 -5.72
N CYS A 175 -1.37 -5.48 -5.41
CA CYS A 175 -0.24 -5.47 -6.35
C CYS A 175 0.35 -6.87 -6.57
N CYS A 176 0.58 -7.66 -5.50
CA CYS A 176 1.08 -9.03 -5.64
C CYS A 176 0.31 -10.00 -4.70
N PRO A 177 -0.90 -10.43 -5.10
CA PRO A 177 -1.79 -11.17 -4.20
C PRO A 177 -1.20 -12.46 -3.64
N GLU A 178 -0.51 -13.25 -4.47
CA GLU A 178 0.02 -14.56 -4.05
C GLU A 178 1.03 -14.45 -2.91
N LYS A 179 1.99 -13.50 -3.02
CA LYS A 179 3.04 -13.30 -2.02
C LYS A 179 2.48 -12.62 -0.77
N SER A 180 1.71 -11.55 -0.95
CA SER A 180 1.20 -10.75 0.17
C SER A 180 0.17 -11.51 1.00
N LEU A 181 -0.79 -12.22 0.39
CA LEU A 181 -1.79 -13.00 1.14
C LEU A 181 -1.15 -14.12 1.97
N LYS A 182 -0.04 -14.69 1.49
CA LYS A 182 0.69 -15.74 2.20
C LYS A 182 1.29 -15.26 3.52
N LEU A 183 1.58 -13.97 3.63
CA LEU A 183 2.03 -13.35 4.88
C LEU A 183 0.83 -12.97 5.76
N PHE A 184 -0.08 -12.16 5.23
CA PHE A 184 -1.12 -11.53 6.04
C PHE A 184 -2.22 -12.48 6.48
N VAL A 185 -2.75 -13.35 5.60
CA VAL A 185 -3.94 -14.16 5.92
C VAL A 185 -3.65 -15.17 7.04
N PRO A 186 -2.58 -15.99 6.98
CA PRO A 186 -2.27 -16.91 8.05
C PRO A 186 -2.01 -16.20 9.39
N HIS A 187 -1.32 -15.06 9.37
CA HIS A 187 -1.05 -14.26 10.56
C HIS A 187 -2.35 -13.77 11.22
N CYS A 188 -3.17 -13.01 10.47
CA CYS A 188 -4.41 -12.45 11.00
C CYS A 188 -5.36 -13.55 11.49
N CYS A 189 -5.54 -14.62 10.70
CA CYS A 189 -6.38 -15.76 11.09
C CYS A 189 -5.88 -16.42 12.38
N SER A 190 -4.56 -16.58 12.55
CA SER A 190 -3.99 -17.17 13.76
C SER A 190 -4.25 -16.30 14.99
N VAL A 191 -4.02 -14.99 14.89
CA VAL A 191 -4.23 -14.05 15.99
C VAL A 191 -5.71 -13.99 16.37
N ILE A 192 -6.61 -13.83 15.39
CA ILE A 192 -8.06 -13.79 15.63
C ILE A 192 -8.53 -15.10 16.25
N THR A 193 -8.07 -16.25 15.76
CA THR A 193 -8.44 -17.55 16.33
C THR A 193 -8.01 -17.64 17.79
N HIS A 194 -6.77 -17.25 18.11
CA HIS A 194 -6.25 -17.26 19.47
C HIS A 194 -7.05 -16.35 20.41
N LEU A 195 -7.33 -15.12 19.99
CA LEU A 195 -8.09 -14.14 20.79
C LEU A 195 -9.58 -14.47 20.92
N THR A 196 -10.09 -15.41 20.10
CA THR A 196 -11.49 -15.84 20.15
C THR A 196 -11.68 -17.28 20.65
N LEU A 197 -10.65 -17.89 21.25
CA LEU A 197 -10.71 -19.25 21.78
C LEU A 197 -11.73 -19.40 22.93
N ASN A 198 -11.84 -18.41 23.81
CA ASN A 198 -12.85 -18.41 24.86
C ASN A 198 -14.21 -18.05 24.26
N ASP A 199 -15.27 -18.76 24.64
CA ASP A 199 -16.65 -18.49 24.21
C ASP A 199 -17.22 -17.21 24.81
N ASP A 200 -16.72 -16.77 25.96
CA ASP A 200 -17.20 -15.54 26.63
C ASP A 200 -17.05 -14.29 25.74
N VAL A 201 -16.02 -14.26 24.89
CA VAL A 201 -15.74 -13.16 23.94
C VAL A 201 -16.90 -12.90 22.97
N LEU A 202 -17.75 -13.90 22.72
CA LEU A 202 -18.92 -13.75 21.85
C LEU A 202 -19.98 -12.86 22.47
N HIS A 203 -19.99 -12.73 23.81
CA HIS A 203 -20.96 -11.98 24.57
C HIS A 203 -20.43 -10.66 25.10
N ASP A 204 -19.11 -10.43 25.05
CA ASP A 204 -18.47 -9.19 25.48
C ASP A 204 -18.93 -7.97 24.64
N GLU A 205 -19.30 -6.89 25.33
CA GLU A 205 -19.68 -5.62 24.68
C GLU A 205 -18.45 -4.84 24.18
N GLU A 206 -17.30 -5.03 24.83
CA GLU A 206 -16.02 -4.40 24.50
C GLU A 206 -14.99 -5.49 24.18
N LEU A 207 -14.37 -5.39 23.01
CA LEU A 207 -13.40 -6.38 22.53
C LEU A 207 -11.98 -5.87 22.66
N ASP A 208 -11.05 -6.81 22.78
CA ASP A 208 -9.62 -6.53 22.75
C ASP A 208 -9.24 -5.75 21.47
N LYS A 209 -8.39 -4.73 21.63
CA LYS A 209 -7.98 -3.83 20.53
C LYS A 209 -7.17 -4.58 19.46
N GLU A 210 -6.39 -5.58 19.84
CA GLU A 210 -5.64 -6.44 18.93
C GLU A 210 -6.59 -7.29 18.07
N LEU A 211 -7.69 -7.78 18.65
CA LEU A 211 -8.73 -8.51 17.92
C LEU A 211 -9.41 -7.60 16.88
N LEU A 212 -9.79 -6.38 17.29
CA LEU A 212 -10.40 -5.40 16.40
C LEU A 212 -9.46 -5.00 15.26
N TRP A 213 -8.18 -4.76 15.57
CA TRP A 213 -7.15 -4.44 14.57
C TRP A 213 -6.98 -5.56 13.55
N ASN A 214 -6.77 -6.79 13.99
CA ASN A 214 -6.57 -7.92 13.10
C ASN A 214 -7.81 -8.24 12.27
N LEU A 215 -9.03 -8.04 12.81
CA LEU A 215 -10.27 -8.16 12.04
C LEU A 215 -10.38 -7.10 10.95
N GLN A 216 -10.04 -5.84 11.26
CA GLN A 216 -10.01 -4.78 10.26
C GLN A 216 -8.98 -5.06 9.17
N LEU A 217 -7.76 -5.43 9.57
CA LEU A 217 -6.68 -5.75 8.63
C LEU A 217 -7.10 -6.90 7.71
N LEU A 218 -7.63 -8.00 8.26
CA LEU A 218 -8.13 -9.13 7.47
C LEU A 218 -9.29 -8.73 6.55
N SER A 219 -10.21 -7.88 7.02
CA SER A 219 -11.30 -7.35 6.21
C SER A 219 -10.79 -6.60 4.98
N GLU A 220 -9.79 -5.73 5.12
CA GLU A 220 -9.32 -4.90 4.00
C GLU A 220 -8.43 -5.66 3.01
N ILE A 221 -7.54 -6.54 3.49
CA ILE A 221 -6.64 -7.31 2.61
C ILE A 221 -7.38 -8.31 1.71
N THR A 222 -8.61 -8.71 2.05
CA THR A 222 -9.41 -9.62 1.23
C THR A 222 -10.04 -8.95 0.01
N ARG A 223 -9.92 -7.63 -0.14
CA ARG A 223 -10.38 -6.84 -1.30
C ARG A 223 -9.43 -6.97 -2.49
N VAL A 224 -9.23 -8.19 -2.96
CA VAL A 224 -8.25 -8.58 -4.00
C VAL A 224 -8.86 -9.54 -5.02
N ASP A 225 -8.11 -9.96 -6.03
CA ASP A 225 -8.49 -11.04 -6.97
C ASP A 225 -9.00 -12.27 -6.22
N GLY A 226 -10.30 -12.58 -6.37
CA GLY A 226 -10.97 -13.69 -5.68
C GLY A 226 -10.34 -15.05 -5.99
N LYS A 227 -9.75 -15.24 -7.18
CA LYS A 227 -9.05 -16.49 -7.53
C LYS A 227 -7.89 -16.75 -6.57
N ARG A 228 -7.23 -15.70 -6.10
CA ARG A 228 -6.06 -15.76 -5.20
C ARG A 228 -6.44 -15.97 -3.73
N LEU A 229 -7.71 -15.77 -3.38
CA LEU A 229 -8.25 -16.03 -2.03
C LEU A 229 -8.68 -17.48 -1.84
N LEU A 230 -9.00 -18.21 -2.91
CA LEU A 230 -9.47 -19.60 -2.85
C LEU A 230 -8.59 -20.54 -2.00
N PRO A 231 -7.24 -20.46 -2.03
CA PRO A 231 -6.39 -21.28 -1.16
C PRO A 231 -6.66 -21.09 0.34
N TYR A 232 -7.17 -19.92 0.75
CA TYR A 232 -7.41 -19.57 2.15
C TYR A 232 -8.88 -19.74 2.58
N ARG A 233 -9.74 -20.26 1.70
CA ARG A 233 -11.20 -20.33 1.91
C ARG A 233 -11.59 -20.94 3.27
N GLU A 234 -10.92 -22.01 3.68
CA GLU A 234 -11.30 -22.74 4.90
C GLU A 234 -10.94 -21.96 6.15
N GLN A 235 -9.82 -21.25 6.15
CA GLN A 235 -9.41 -20.38 7.25
C GLN A 235 -10.36 -19.19 7.36
N LEU A 236 -10.64 -18.52 6.23
CA LEU A 236 -11.52 -17.36 6.17
C LEU A 236 -12.95 -17.69 6.61
N LEU A 237 -13.48 -18.85 6.20
CA LEU A 237 -14.80 -19.30 6.63
C LEU A 237 -14.85 -19.60 8.13
N LYS A 238 -13.80 -20.20 8.71
CA LYS A 238 -13.72 -20.44 10.16
C LYS A 238 -13.71 -19.14 10.95
N ILE A 239 -12.97 -18.13 10.49
CA ILE A 239 -12.97 -16.79 11.10
C ILE A 239 -14.38 -16.20 11.06
N LEU A 240 -15.02 -16.17 9.88
CA LEU A 240 -16.39 -15.64 9.75
C LEU A 240 -17.41 -16.36 10.63
N GLN A 241 -17.34 -17.70 10.69
CA GLN A 241 -18.22 -18.51 11.54
C GLN A 241 -18.10 -18.15 13.02
N ARG A 242 -16.93 -17.66 13.47
CA ARG A 242 -16.73 -17.23 14.84
C ARG A 242 -17.14 -15.79 15.05
N THR A 243 -16.70 -14.88 14.17
CA THR A 243 -16.72 -13.44 14.46
C THR A 243 -18.00 -12.73 14.00
N LEU A 244 -18.80 -13.33 13.12
CA LEU A 244 -20.13 -12.78 12.76
C LEU A 244 -21.14 -12.82 13.92
N HIS A 245 -20.88 -13.63 14.95
CA HIS A 245 -21.76 -13.80 16.11
C HIS A 245 -21.34 -12.98 17.34
N LEU A 246 -20.31 -12.12 17.22
CA LEU A 246 -19.91 -11.22 18.29
C LEU A 246 -21.05 -10.24 18.63
N THR A 247 -21.37 -10.06 19.91
CA THR A 247 -22.33 -9.05 20.38
C THR A 247 -21.79 -7.63 20.22
N CYS A 248 -20.48 -7.43 20.40
CA CYS A 248 -19.83 -6.14 20.20
C CYS A 248 -20.08 -5.58 18.79
N LYS A 249 -20.66 -4.37 18.75
CA LYS A 249 -21.04 -3.69 17.51
C LYS A 249 -19.89 -3.54 16.52
N GLN A 250 -18.73 -3.15 17.02
CA GLN A 250 -17.57 -2.93 16.18
C GLN A 250 -17.02 -4.24 15.62
N GLY A 251 -16.94 -5.29 16.45
CA GLY A 251 -16.45 -6.61 16.05
C GLY A 251 -17.31 -7.26 14.95
N TYR A 252 -18.63 -7.29 15.11
CA TYR A 252 -19.49 -7.88 14.08
C TYR A 252 -19.54 -7.02 12.81
N ILE A 253 -19.47 -5.68 12.89
CA ILE A 253 -19.41 -4.82 11.69
C ILE A 253 -18.16 -5.11 10.87
N LEU A 254 -16.99 -5.22 11.52
CA LEU A 254 -15.74 -5.58 10.82
C LEU A 254 -15.84 -6.97 10.17
N SER A 255 -16.50 -7.92 10.84
CA SER A 255 -16.75 -9.26 10.31
C SER A 255 -17.73 -9.27 9.12
N CYS A 256 -18.77 -8.43 9.17
CA CYS A 256 -19.69 -8.22 8.06
C CYS A 256 -18.98 -7.56 6.87
N ASN A 257 -18.06 -6.62 7.10
CA ASN A 257 -17.25 -6.01 6.06
C ASN A 257 -16.32 -7.05 5.42
N LEU A 258 -15.68 -7.91 6.21
CA LEU A 258 -14.90 -9.05 5.71
C LEU A 258 -15.76 -9.93 4.79
N LEU A 259 -16.96 -10.32 5.22
CA LEU A 259 -17.89 -11.11 4.40
C LEU A 259 -18.25 -10.37 3.10
N HIS A 260 -18.60 -9.09 3.18
CA HIS A 260 -18.93 -8.25 2.03
C HIS A 260 -17.77 -8.17 1.03
N HIS A 261 -16.54 -7.96 1.51
CA HIS A 261 -15.36 -7.89 0.67
C HIS A 261 -15.05 -9.23 0.00
N LEU A 262 -15.17 -10.35 0.73
CA LEU A 262 -15.01 -11.69 0.16
C LEU A 262 -16.03 -11.98 -0.95
N LEU A 263 -17.30 -11.62 -0.72
CA LEU A 263 -18.34 -11.76 -1.74
C LEU A 263 -18.02 -10.91 -2.97
N ARG A 264 -17.70 -9.62 -2.78
CA ARG A 264 -17.36 -8.73 -3.90
C ARG A 264 -16.16 -9.23 -4.70
N SER A 265 -15.11 -9.67 -4.03
CA SER A 265 -13.91 -10.21 -4.67
C SER A 265 -14.17 -11.52 -5.43
N THR A 266 -15.17 -12.30 -5.03
CA THR A 266 -15.45 -13.59 -5.69
C THR A 266 -16.57 -13.51 -6.73
N THR A 267 -17.34 -12.42 -6.76
CA THR A 267 -18.54 -12.31 -7.61
C THR A 267 -18.50 -11.18 -8.63
N LEU A 268 -17.72 -10.12 -8.41
CA LEU A 268 -17.65 -8.99 -9.35
C LEU A 268 -16.61 -9.23 -10.45
N ILE A 269 -16.82 -8.59 -11.59
CA ILE A 269 -15.83 -8.45 -12.66
C ILE A 269 -15.11 -7.13 -12.45
N TYR A 270 -13.78 -7.16 -12.36
CA TYR A 270 -12.95 -5.98 -12.16
C TYR A 270 -11.53 -6.20 -12.73
N PRO A 271 -10.80 -5.13 -13.08
CA PRO A 271 -9.41 -5.25 -13.50
C PRO A 271 -8.51 -5.64 -12.33
N THR A 272 -7.47 -6.43 -12.63
CA THR A 272 -6.48 -6.92 -11.66
C THR A 272 -5.09 -6.33 -11.88
N GLU A 273 -4.85 -5.71 -13.04
CA GLU A 273 -3.57 -5.11 -13.42
C GLU A 273 -3.76 -3.63 -13.76
N TYR A 274 -2.84 -2.80 -13.27
CA TYR A 274 -2.83 -1.34 -13.41
C TYR A 274 -1.43 -0.77 -13.70
N CYS A 275 -0.46 -1.61 -14.08
CA CYS A 275 0.86 -1.21 -14.57
C CYS A 275 0.74 -0.25 -15.77
N SER A 276 1.73 0.65 -15.92
CA SER A 276 1.85 1.53 -17.09
C SER A 276 2.18 0.75 -18.37
N VAL A 277 2.86 -0.39 -18.23
CA VAL A 277 3.33 -1.22 -19.34
C VAL A 277 2.56 -2.55 -19.37
N PRO A 278 1.95 -2.92 -20.52
CA PRO A 278 1.25 -4.19 -20.67
C PRO A 278 2.14 -5.40 -20.41
N GLY A 279 1.73 -6.27 -19.49
CA GLY A 279 2.48 -7.47 -19.10
C GLY A 279 3.51 -7.24 -17.99
N GLY A 280 3.58 -6.03 -17.41
CA GLY A 280 4.40 -5.71 -16.25
C GLY A 280 5.90 -5.57 -16.58
N PHE A 281 6.70 -5.56 -15.52
CA PHE A 281 8.15 -5.25 -15.57
C PHE A 281 9.05 -6.47 -15.37
N ASP A 282 8.50 -7.67 -15.52
CA ASP A 282 9.17 -8.93 -15.15
C ASP A 282 10.16 -9.46 -16.20
N LYS A 283 10.29 -8.77 -17.32
CA LYS A 283 11.18 -9.19 -18.39
C LYS A 283 12.62 -8.86 -18.03
N PRO A 284 13.59 -9.73 -18.37
CA PRO A 284 15.01 -9.43 -18.19
C PRO A 284 15.38 -8.11 -18.87
N VAL A 285 16.30 -7.36 -18.26
CA VAL A 285 16.68 -6.04 -18.79
C VAL A 285 17.34 -6.11 -20.17
N SER A 286 17.87 -7.29 -20.53
CA SER A 286 18.35 -7.59 -21.87
C SER A 286 17.25 -7.49 -22.94
N GLU A 287 16.01 -7.88 -22.61
CA GLU A 287 14.85 -7.90 -23.51
C GLU A 287 13.96 -6.66 -23.35
N TYR A 288 13.99 -6.03 -22.18
CA TYR A 288 13.13 -4.92 -21.82
C TYR A 288 13.95 -3.80 -21.18
N PHE A 289 13.95 -2.60 -21.75
CA PHE A 289 14.71 -1.47 -21.20
C PHE A 289 13.76 -0.44 -20.57
N PRO A 290 13.53 -0.46 -19.24
CA PRO A 290 12.43 0.25 -18.60
C PRO A 290 12.45 1.77 -18.82
N ILE A 291 13.65 2.36 -18.93
CA ILE A 291 13.78 3.82 -19.12
C ILE A 291 13.25 4.32 -20.47
N LYS A 292 12.97 3.41 -21.42
CA LYS A 292 12.39 3.76 -22.72
C LYS A 292 10.88 3.97 -22.68
N ASP A 293 10.21 3.49 -21.63
CA ASP A 293 8.77 3.66 -21.45
C ASP A 293 8.43 4.76 -20.44
N TRP A 294 9.33 5.71 -20.21
CA TRP A 294 9.01 6.87 -19.40
C TRP A 294 8.08 7.82 -20.18
N GLY A 295 6.87 8.04 -19.64
CA GLY A 295 5.90 9.04 -20.10
C GLY A 295 4.66 8.56 -20.84
#